data_AF-A0A6P7PRR5-F1
#
_entry.id   AF-A0A6P7PRR5-F1
#
_cell.length_a   1.000
_cell.length_b   1.000
_cell.length_c   1.000
_cell.angle_alpha   90.00
_cell.angle_beta   90.00
_cell.angle_gamma   90.00
#
_symmetry.space_group_name_H-M   'P 1'
#
loop_
_entity.id
_entity.type
_entity.pdbx_description
1 polymer ?
#
loop_
_entity_poly.entity_id
_entity_poly.type
_entity_poly.pdbx_seq_one_letter_code
_entity_poly.pdbx_strand_id
1 'polypeptide(L)'
;MWTVGVFLGCSPTPSRPYWEGLWMSCEVESTGQKQCKVYRSLLALTDQMQAARAMVVVSVVAGAVAVLMAAIGGKCPCLEDKVVKAKVSIASGVTFIASALLIIIPVSWIACSALTTPMRLGSVKRDLGTSLYIGWASGALLLLGGSLICLRCLPNHERPYKFITFTSSASDV
;
A
#
# COMPACT_ATOMS: atom_id res chain seq x y z
N MET A 1 -8.06 5.63 -10.86
CA MET A 1 -8.91 6.81 -10.56
C MET A 1 -9.18 6.79 -9.07
N TRP A 2 -8.62 7.76 -8.34
CA TRP A 2 -8.64 7.83 -6.87
C TRP A 2 -9.90 8.52 -6.36
N THR A 3 -10.29 9.63 -6.98
CA THR A 3 -11.53 10.34 -6.66
C THR A 3 -12.26 10.67 -7.94
N VAL A 4 -13.58 10.58 -7.90
CA VAL A 4 -14.48 11.02 -8.97
C VAL A 4 -15.25 12.18 -8.41
N GLY A 5 -15.40 13.27 -9.13
CA GLY A 5 -16.30 14.29 -8.66
C GLY A 5 -16.97 15.10 -9.72
N VAL A 6 -17.96 15.87 -9.27
CA VAL A 6 -18.75 16.75 -10.11
C VAL A 6 -18.85 18.08 -9.39
N PHE A 7 -18.47 19.17 -10.07
CA PHE A 7 -18.67 20.52 -9.56
C PHE A 7 -20.17 20.84 -9.54
N LEU A 8 -20.74 21.03 -8.35
CA LEU A 8 -22.14 21.43 -8.16
C LEU A 8 -22.18 22.93 -7.81
N GLY A 9 -22.05 23.79 -8.83
CA GLY A 9 -22.23 25.23 -8.68
C GLY A 9 -23.62 25.68 -9.15
N CYS A 10 -24.24 26.63 -8.44
CA CYS A 10 -25.33 27.46 -8.98
C CYS A 10 -24.74 28.53 -9.92
N SER A 11 -23.99 28.12 -10.93
CA SER A 11 -23.50 28.97 -12.01
C SER A 11 -24.14 28.50 -13.32
N PRO A 12 -24.43 29.41 -14.28
CA PRO A 12 -25.07 29.07 -15.56
C PRO A 12 -24.20 28.18 -16.47
N THR A 13 -22.99 27.84 -16.05
CA THR A 13 -22.08 26.92 -16.75
C THR A 13 -22.38 25.46 -16.38
N PRO A 14 -22.47 24.53 -17.34
CA PRO A 14 -22.77 23.13 -17.08
C PRO A 14 -21.71 22.50 -16.16
N SER A 15 -22.17 21.72 -15.18
CA SER A 15 -21.32 20.96 -14.27
C SER A 15 -20.48 19.95 -15.06
N ARG A 16 -19.14 20.01 -14.91
CA ARG A 16 -18.22 19.13 -15.65
C ARG A 16 -17.73 18.01 -14.75
N PRO A 17 -17.85 16.73 -15.16
CA PRO A 17 -17.29 15.62 -14.40
C PRO A 17 -15.76 15.69 -14.47
N TYR A 18 -15.12 15.60 -13.32
CA TYR A 18 -13.66 15.56 -13.21
C TYR A 18 -13.22 14.25 -12.53
N TRP A 19 -12.10 13.71 -13.00
CA TRP A 19 -11.51 12.48 -12.51
C TRP A 19 -10.12 12.79 -11.99
N GLU A 20 -9.89 12.51 -10.71
CA GLU A 20 -8.60 12.70 -10.06
C GLU A 20 -7.93 11.34 -9.90
N GLY A 21 -6.75 11.20 -10.49
CA GLY A 21 -5.83 10.11 -10.24
C GLY A 21 -4.65 10.59 -9.39
N LEU A 22 -3.88 9.65 -8.85
CA LEU A 22 -2.71 9.99 -8.05
C LEU A 22 -1.66 10.78 -8.85
N TRP A 23 -1.54 10.56 -10.16
CA TRP A 23 -0.49 11.15 -11.02
C TRP A 23 -1.02 12.03 -12.16
N MET A 24 -2.32 11.93 -12.47
CA MET A 24 -2.98 12.68 -13.54
C MET A 24 -4.39 13.09 -13.09
N SER A 25 -4.89 14.21 -13.60
CA SER A 25 -6.31 14.56 -13.57
C SER A 25 -6.86 14.57 -14.98
N CYS A 26 -8.12 14.17 -15.15
CA CYS A 26 -8.83 14.23 -16.42
C CYS A 26 -10.13 15.01 -16.24
N GLU A 27 -10.34 16.00 -17.08
CA GLU A 27 -11.54 16.83 -17.10
C GLU A 27 -12.21 16.69 -18.47
N VAL A 28 -13.55 16.69 -18.47
CA VAL A 28 -14.32 16.70 -19.72
C VAL A 28 -14.59 18.15 -20.10
N GLU A 29 -14.18 18.56 -21.29
CA GLU A 29 -14.42 19.90 -21.82
C GLU A 29 -15.85 20.03 -22.38
N SER A 30 -16.45 21.23 -22.47
CA SER A 30 -17.82 21.42 -23.02
C SER A 30 -17.96 20.99 -24.49
N THR A 31 -16.84 20.81 -25.18
CA THR A 31 -16.76 20.24 -26.54
C THR A 31 -16.88 18.71 -26.57
N GLY A 32 -17.01 18.07 -25.40
CA GLY A 32 -17.03 16.61 -25.26
C GLY A 32 -15.65 15.94 -25.28
N GLN A 33 -14.57 16.71 -25.47
CA GLN A 33 -13.22 16.18 -25.44
C GLN A 33 -12.73 15.97 -24.00
N LYS A 34 -12.13 14.80 -23.72
CA LYS A 34 -11.51 14.50 -22.44
C LYS A 34 -10.05 14.97 -22.47
N GLN A 35 -9.73 15.98 -21.68
CA GLN A 35 -8.37 16.50 -21.55
C GLN A 35 -7.76 15.96 -20.26
N CYS A 36 -6.74 15.11 -20.38
CA CYS A 36 -5.98 14.60 -19.24
C CYS A 36 -4.68 15.39 -19.08
N LYS A 37 -4.50 16.00 -17.91
CA LYS A 37 -3.30 16.75 -17.55
C LYS A 37 -2.54 16.01 -16.45
N VAL A 38 -1.26 15.75 -16.69
CA VAL A 38 -0.33 15.30 -15.64
C VAL A 38 -0.06 16.49 -14.72
N TYR A 39 -0.03 16.26 -13.41
CA TYR A 39 0.32 17.32 -12.45
C TYR A 39 1.77 17.77 -12.67
N ARG A 40 1.97 18.88 -13.39
CA ARG A 40 3.30 19.39 -13.79
C ARG A 40 4.08 20.04 -12.64
N SER A 41 3.42 20.36 -11.53
CA SER A 41 4.07 21.00 -10.38
C SER A 41 3.58 20.35 -9.10
N LEU A 42 4.53 19.83 -8.30
CA LEU A 42 4.26 19.26 -6.98
C LEU A 42 3.67 20.32 -6.01
N LEU A 43 3.97 21.59 -6.24
CA LEU A 43 3.60 22.73 -5.40
C LEU A 43 2.13 23.19 -5.53
N ALA A 44 1.38 22.66 -6.50
CA ALA A 44 -0.05 22.96 -6.68
C ALA A 44 -0.98 21.85 -6.13
N LEU A 45 -0.40 20.87 -5.44
CA LEU A 45 -1.12 19.71 -4.90
C LEU A 45 -1.14 19.81 -3.37
N THR A 46 -2.28 19.52 -2.75
CA THR A 46 -2.44 19.57 -1.28
C THR A 46 -1.40 18.65 -0.60
N ASP A 47 -0.80 19.10 0.50
CA ASP A 47 0.28 18.36 1.22
C ASP A 47 -0.08 16.89 1.50
N GLN A 48 -1.36 16.63 1.77
CA GLN A 48 -1.89 15.29 2.02
C GLN A 48 -1.74 14.33 0.82
N MET A 49 -1.85 14.84 -0.41
CA MET A 49 -1.70 14.04 -1.63
C MET A 49 -0.24 13.75 -1.94
N GLN A 50 0.67 14.67 -1.61
CA GLN A 50 2.11 14.43 -1.73
C GLN A 50 2.58 13.38 -0.72
N ALA A 51 2.09 13.45 0.52
CA ALA A 51 2.36 12.43 1.54
C ALA A 51 1.82 11.06 1.11
N ALA A 52 0.60 10.99 0.57
CA ALA A 52 0.03 9.73 0.06
C ALA A 52 0.85 9.14 -1.10
N ARG A 53 1.35 9.96 -2.04
CA ARG A 53 2.28 9.51 -3.11
C ARG A 53 3.53 8.87 -2.53
N ALA A 54 4.18 9.55 -1.58
CA ALA A 54 5.39 9.05 -0.94
C ALA A 54 5.14 7.72 -0.22
N MET A 55 4.05 7.61 0.56
CA MET A 55 3.69 6.37 1.26
C MET A 55 3.45 5.21 0.30
N VAL A 56 2.75 5.43 -0.82
CA VAL A 56 2.50 4.39 -1.83
C VAL A 56 3.81 3.93 -2.47
N VAL A 57 4.69 4.86 -2.87
CA VAL A 57 5.99 4.50 -3.48
C VAL A 57 6.85 3.72 -2.50
N VAL A 58 6.98 4.20 -1.26
CA VAL A 58 7.75 3.51 -0.21
C VAL A 58 7.18 2.12 0.06
N SER A 59 5.85 1.98 0.10
CA SER A 59 5.22 0.67 0.29
C SER A 59 5.51 -0.30 -0.87
N VAL A 60 5.47 0.15 -2.12
CA VAL A 60 5.79 -0.68 -3.30
C VAL A 60 7.24 -1.16 -3.24
N VAL A 61 8.18 -0.26 -2.90
CA VAL A 61 9.60 -0.61 -2.75
C VAL A 61 9.79 -1.60 -1.60
N ALA A 62 9.18 -1.34 -0.44
CA ALA A 62 9.25 -2.24 0.72
C ALA A 62 8.66 -3.62 0.41
N GLY A 63 7.53 -3.68 -0.31
CA GLY A 63 6.92 -4.93 -0.75
C GLY A 63 7.80 -5.71 -1.73
N ALA A 64 8.46 -5.04 -2.67
CA ALA A 64 9.41 -5.68 -3.57
C ALA A 64 10.61 -6.28 -2.81
N VAL A 65 11.17 -5.55 -1.84
CA VAL A 65 12.24 -6.06 -0.98
C VAL A 65 11.76 -7.26 -0.16
N ALA A 66 10.54 -7.23 0.37
CA ALA A 66 9.95 -8.34 1.11
C ALA A 66 9.81 -9.61 0.25
N VAL A 67 9.38 -9.47 -1.01
CA VAL A 67 9.32 -10.58 -1.99
C VAL A 67 10.71 -11.17 -2.24
N LEU A 68 11.73 -10.32 -2.42
CA LEU A 68 13.11 -10.79 -2.64
C LEU A 68 13.64 -11.56 -1.42
N MET A 69 13.41 -11.04 -0.21
CA MET A 69 13.79 -11.73 1.03
C MET A 69 13.06 -13.08 1.18
N ALA A 70 11.76 -13.12 0.87
CA ALA A 70 10.98 -14.36 0.90
C ALA A 70 11.47 -15.38 -0.14
N ALA A 71 11.87 -14.93 -1.34
CA ALA A 71 12.39 -15.80 -2.39
C ALA A 71 13.74 -16.43 -2.00
N ILE A 72 14.65 -15.64 -1.42
CA ILE A 72 15.94 -16.12 -0.91
C ILE A 72 15.72 -17.13 0.22
N GLY A 73 14.76 -16.86 1.13
CA GLY A 73 14.40 -17.77 2.22
C GLY A 73 13.72 -19.07 1.76
N GLY A 74 13.07 -19.09 0.60
CA GLY A 74 12.31 -20.25 0.11
C GLY A 74 13.12 -21.23 -0.75
N LYS A 75 14.02 -20.73 -1.61
CA LYS A 75 14.61 -21.53 -2.72
C LYS A 75 16.13 -21.62 -2.74
N CYS A 76 16.87 -20.79 -1.99
CA CYS A 76 18.33 -20.88 -2.01
C CYS A 76 18.83 -21.96 -1.03
N PRO A 77 19.54 -23.01 -1.50
CA PRO A 77 20.30 -23.91 -0.63
C PRO A 77 21.49 -23.19 0.03
N CYS A 78 21.83 -21.98 -0.41
CA CYS A 78 22.93 -21.15 0.11
C CYS A 78 22.82 -20.78 1.61
N LEU A 79 21.64 -20.99 2.22
CA LEU A 79 21.44 -20.86 3.65
C LEU A 79 21.19 -22.25 4.27
N GLU A 80 22.27 -22.95 4.57
CA GLU A 80 22.23 -24.23 5.30
C GLU A 80 21.80 -24.06 6.76
N ASP A 81 22.02 -22.88 7.34
CA ASP A 81 21.60 -22.56 8.71
C ASP A 81 20.09 -22.36 8.85
N LYS A 82 19.42 -23.34 9.47
CA LYS A 82 17.98 -23.31 9.78
C LYS A 82 17.56 -22.07 10.58
N VAL A 83 18.43 -21.56 11.45
CA VAL A 83 18.19 -20.37 12.27
C VAL A 83 18.17 -19.10 11.42
N VAL A 84 19.13 -18.97 10.49
CA VAL A 84 19.19 -17.79 9.61
C VAL A 84 18.01 -17.81 8.65
N LYS A 85 17.66 -18.98 8.10
CA LYS A 85 16.47 -19.16 7.26
C LYS A 85 15.17 -18.75 7.98
N ALA A 86 15.01 -19.13 9.25
CA ALA A 86 13.85 -18.74 10.05
C ALA A 86 13.80 -17.22 10.30
N LYS A 87 14.93 -16.60 10.65
CA LYS A 87 15.03 -15.14 10.85
C LYS A 87 14.71 -14.36 9.57
N VAL A 88 15.22 -14.78 8.42
CA VAL A 88 14.96 -14.15 7.12
C VAL A 88 13.49 -14.29 6.74
N SER A 89 12.87 -15.46 6.98
CA SER A 89 11.45 -15.68 6.74
C SER A 89 10.58 -14.74 7.60
N ILE A 90 10.85 -14.66 8.91
CA ILE A 90 10.12 -13.76 9.81
C ILE A 90 10.32 -12.29 9.41
N ALA A 91 11.55 -11.88 9.06
CA ALA A 91 11.82 -10.53 8.59
C ALA A 91 11.04 -10.19 7.30
N SER A 92 10.93 -11.14 6.37
CA SER A 92 10.10 -10.97 5.16
C SER A 92 8.61 -10.81 5.48
N GLY A 93 8.08 -11.58 6.44
CA GLY A 93 6.68 -11.46 6.87
C GLY A 93 6.36 -10.13 7.54
N VAL A 94 7.24 -9.65 8.44
CA VAL A 94 7.10 -8.35 9.11
C VAL A 94 7.16 -7.19 8.11
N THR A 95 8.08 -7.26 7.14
CA THR A 95 8.19 -6.23 6.09
C THR A 95 6.97 -6.22 5.16
N PHE A 96 6.38 -7.38 4.85
CA PHE A 96 5.09 -7.46 4.16
C PHE A 96 3.95 -6.78 4.92
N ILE A 97 3.85 -7.04 6.23
CA ILE A 97 2.82 -6.41 7.09
C ILE A 97 3.03 -4.89 7.15
N ALA A 98 4.28 -4.43 7.33
CA ALA A 98 4.61 -3.01 7.33
C ALA A 98 4.26 -2.33 5.99
N SER A 99 4.60 -2.96 4.86
CA SER A 99 4.22 -2.48 3.52
C SER A 99 2.70 -2.37 3.37
N ALA A 100 1.95 -3.35 3.87
CA ALA A 100 0.49 -3.33 3.81
C ALA A 100 -0.13 -2.16 4.61
N LEU A 101 0.38 -1.89 5.81
CA LEU A 101 -0.06 -0.76 6.63
C LEU A 101 0.22 0.58 5.92
N LEU A 102 1.38 0.72 5.27
CA LEU A 102 1.75 1.91 4.50
C LEU A 102 0.82 2.19 3.30
N ILE A 103 0.10 1.19 2.78
CA ILE A 103 -0.95 1.39 1.75
C ILE A 103 -2.31 1.65 2.39
N ILE A 104 -2.69 0.88 3.41
CA ILE A 104 -4.04 0.97 4.01
C ILE A 104 -4.25 2.34 4.69
N ILE A 105 -3.25 2.86 5.41
CA ILE A 105 -3.35 4.14 6.13
C ILE A 105 -3.72 5.31 5.19
N PRO A 106 -2.95 5.63 4.13
CA PRO A 106 -3.29 6.76 3.25
C PRO A 106 -4.59 6.54 2.46
N VAL A 107 -4.89 5.29 2.07
CA VAL A 107 -6.14 4.97 1.35
C VAL A 107 -7.36 5.22 2.25
N SER A 108 -7.31 4.74 3.49
CA SER A 108 -8.40 4.94 4.47
C SER A 108 -8.53 6.39 4.90
N TRP A 109 -7.41 7.11 5.02
CA TRP A 109 -7.43 8.56 5.29
C TRP A 109 -8.17 9.32 4.19
N ILE A 110 -7.84 9.05 2.93
CA ILE A 110 -8.48 9.71 1.79
C ILE A 110 -9.96 9.34 1.72
N ALA A 111 -10.32 8.07 1.93
CA ALA A 111 -11.71 7.65 2.01
C ALA A 111 -12.50 8.41 3.09
N CYS A 112 -11.93 8.51 4.31
CA CYS A 112 -12.54 9.24 5.42
C CYS A 112 -12.69 10.74 5.10
N SER A 113 -11.67 11.35 4.50
CA SER A 113 -11.72 12.77 4.09
C SER A 113 -12.78 13.03 3.02
N ALA A 114 -12.99 12.10 2.08
CA ALA A 114 -14.03 12.21 1.06
C ALA A 114 -15.44 12.10 1.65
N LEU A 115 -15.64 11.24 2.65
CA LEU A 115 -16.93 11.03 3.33
C LEU A 115 -17.30 12.18 4.28
N THR A 116 -16.30 12.80 4.92
CA THR A 116 -16.52 13.85 5.93
C THR A 116 -16.69 15.25 5.33
N THR A 117 -16.39 15.47 4.04
CA THR A 117 -16.68 16.76 3.40
C THR A 117 -18.18 16.95 3.25
N PRO A 118 -18.81 17.91 3.97
CA PRO A 118 -20.25 18.08 3.92
C PRO A 118 -20.68 18.52 2.51
N MET A 119 -21.76 17.92 2.00
CA MET A 119 -22.47 18.38 0.80
C MET A 119 -23.07 19.77 1.09
N ARG A 120 -22.27 20.82 0.91
CA ARG A 120 -22.73 22.21 0.92
C ARG A 120 -22.93 22.68 -0.52
N LEU A 121 -23.86 23.61 -0.71
CA LEU A 121 -24.08 24.28 -1.99
C LEU A 121 -22.78 25.02 -2.39
N GLY A 122 -22.22 24.71 -3.56
CA GLY A 122 -20.88 25.17 -3.97
C GLY A 122 -19.73 24.22 -3.59
N SER A 123 -20.00 23.09 -2.92
CA SER A 123 -19.02 22.03 -2.70
C SER A 123 -19.04 21.01 -3.83
N VAL A 124 -17.86 20.46 -4.08
CA VAL A 124 -17.63 19.40 -5.05
C VAL A 124 -18.09 18.06 -4.48
N LYS A 125 -19.04 17.37 -5.14
CA LYS A 125 -19.39 16.00 -4.77
C LYS A 125 -18.21 15.11 -5.13
N ARG A 126 -17.61 14.44 -4.14
CA ARG A 126 -16.52 13.47 -4.32
C ARG A 126 -17.03 12.07 -4.04
N ASP A 127 -17.10 11.24 -5.07
CA ASP A 127 -17.32 9.80 -4.97
C ASP A 127 -15.97 9.07 -4.92
N LEU A 128 -15.95 7.93 -4.23
CA LEU A 128 -14.76 7.10 -4.08
C LEU A 128 -14.39 6.48 -5.44
N GLY A 129 -13.15 6.67 -5.88
CA GLY A 129 -12.67 6.08 -7.12
C GLY A 129 -12.35 4.59 -6.97
N THR A 130 -12.47 3.85 -8.06
CA THR A 130 -12.26 2.39 -8.10
C THR A 130 -10.88 1.96 -7.56
N SER A 131 -9.85 2.81 -7.68
CA SER A 131 -8.51 2.43 -7.22
C SER A 131 -8.35 2.40 -5.70
N LEU A 132 -9.23 3.02 -4.91
CA LEU A 132 -9.20 2.84 -3.45
C LEU A 132 -9.55 1.41 -3.06
N TYR A 133 -10.54 0.80 -3.72
CA TYR A 133 -10.89 -0.60 -3.49
C TYR A 133 -9.74 -1.54 -3.84
N ILE A 134 -9.03 -1.26 -4.93
CA ILE A 134 -7.82 -2.00 -5.32
C ILE A 134 -6.72 -1.82 -4.26
N GLY A 135 -6.58 -0.61 -3.71
CA GLY A 135 -5.70 -0.33 -2.58
C GLY A 135 -6.00 -1.21 -1.37
N TRP A 136 -7.26 -1.25 -0.91
CA TRP A 136 -7.67 -2.13 0.19
C TRP A 136 -7.49 -3.62 -0.13
N ALA A 137 -7.86 -4.07 -1.32
CA ALA A 137 -7.66 -5.45 -1.74
C ALA A 137 -6.17 -5.84 -1.71
N SER A 138 -5.30 -4.98 -2.25
CA SER A 138 -3.85 -5.18 -2.24
C SER A 138 -3.27 -5.19 -0.82
N GLY A 139 -3.70 -4.27 0.04
CA GLY A 139 -3.31 -4.25 1.46
C GLY A 139 -3.74 -5.51 2.20
N ALA A 140 -4.97 -5.98 1.98
CA ALA A 140 -5.48 -7.21 2.58
C ALA A 140 -4.67 -8.44 2.11
N LEU A 141 -4.37 -8.53 0.81
CA LEU A 141 -3.54 -9.59 0.24
C LEU A 141 -2.12 -9.59 0.84
N LEU A 142 -1.50 -8.42 0.99
CA LEU A 142 -0.17 -8.27 1.60
C LEU A 142 -0.18 -8.63 3.09
N LEU A 143 -1.23 -8.23 3.83
CA LEU A 143 -1.42 -8.61 5.24
C LEU A 143 -1.58 -10.12 5.40
N LEU A 144 -2.43 -10.74 4.59
CA LEU A 144 -2.65 -12.18 4.61
C LEU A 144 -1.36 -12.93 4.25
N GLY A 145 -0.66 -12.49 3.19
CA GLY A 145 0.62 -13.07 2.79
C GLY A 145 1.68 -12.98 3.88
N GLY A 146 1.89 -11.80 4.46
CA GLY A 146 2.84 -11.59 5.56
C GLY A 146 2.47 -12.39 6.81
N SER A 147 1.19 -12.43 7.18
CA SER A 147 0.71 -13.20 8.33
C SER A 147 0.93 -14.70 8.14
N LEU A 148 0.64 -15.24 6.96
CA LEU A 148 0.88 -16.66 6.64
C LEU A 148 2.37 -17.00 6.73
N ILE A 149 3.25 -16.13 6.22
CA ILE A 149 4.71 -16.33 6.31
C ILE A 149 5.17 -16.33 7.77
N CYS A 150 4.70 -15.37 8.57
CA CYS A 150 5.00 -15.30 10.00
C CYS A 150 4.51 -16.54 10.76
N LEU A 151 3.27 -16.99 10.52
CA LEU A 151 2.67 -18.14 11.20
C LEU A 151 3.36 -19.47 10.87
N ARG A 152 3.83 -19.64 9.62
CA ARG A 152 4.58 -20.84 9.21
C ARG A 152 5.92 -20.99 9.92
N CYS A 153 6.52 -19.88 10.36
CA CYS A 153 7.81 -19.87 11.03
C CYS A 153 7.72 -19.54 12.53
N LEU A 154 6.51 -19.32 13.08
CA LEU A 154 6.34 -19.07 14.50
C LEU A 154 6.63 -20.39 15.24
N PRO A 155 7.70 -20.44 16.06
CA PRO A 155 7.94 -21.61 16.90
C PRO A 155 6.80 -21.66 17.92
N ASN A 156 6.01 -22.73 17.87
CA ASN A 156 4.90 -22.99 18.80
C ASN A 156 5.30 -22.62 20.24
N HIS A 157 4.70 -21.58 20.81
CA HIS A 157 4.95 -21.09 22.17
C HIS A 157 4.23 -21.96 23.20
N GLU A 158 4.44 -23.28 23.11
CA GLU A 158 3.95 -24.31 24.03
C GLU A 158 5.10 -25.25 24.42
N ARG A 159 6.35 -24.76 24.45
CA ARG A 159 7.40 -25.34 25.30
C ARG A 159 8.27 -24.27 25.94
N PRO A 160 8.33 -24.22 27.27
CA PRO A 160 9.21 -23.31 28.00
C PRO A 160 10.65 -23.65 27.63
N TYR A 161 11.49 -22.64 27.50
CA TYR A 161 12.96 -22.71 27.59
C TYR A 161 13.57 -24.07 27.23
N LYS A 162 13.96 -24.25 25.96
CA LYS A 162 15.04 -25.20 25.65
C LYS A 162 16.18 -24.48 24.95
N PHE A 163 17.05 -23.98 25.81
CA PHE A 163 18.51 -24.00 25.69
C PHE A 163 19.08 -23.78 24.29
N ILE A 164 19.74 -22.62 24.14
CA ILE A 164 20.76 -22.38 23.14
C ILE A 164 21.83 -23.48 23.32
N THR A 165 21.75 -24.57 22.58
CA THR A 165 22.93 -25.42 22.37
C THR A 165 23.65 -24.87 21.14
N PHE A 166 24.70 -24.10 21.38
CA PHE A 166 25.79 -23.98 20.42
C PHE A 166 26.38 -25.39 20.27
N THR A 167 26.02 -26.12 19.21
CA THR A 167 26.91 -27.18 18.73
C THR A 167 27.70 -26.60 17.58
N SER A 168 28.80 -25.95 17.94
CA SER A 168 29.93 -25.74 17.06
C SER A 168 30.37 -27.09 16.49
N SER A 169 30.79 -27.06 15.23
CA SER A 169 31.49 -28.10 14.48
C SER A 169 32.53 -28.89 15.28
N ALA A 170 32.62 -30.20 15.02
CA ALA A 170 33.82 -31.07 15.06
C ALA A 170 33.41 -32.45 14.46
N SER A 171 33.67 -32.73 13.19
CA SER A 171 34.90 -33.33 12.61
C SER A 171 35.20 -34.78 13.07
N ASP A 172 34.99 -35.69 12.11
CA ASP A 172 35.75 -36.90 11.71
C ASP A 172 36.24 -37.97 12.72
N VAL A 173 35.99 -39.24 12.32
CA VAL A 173 36.68 -40.53 12.63
C VAL A 173 36.75 -40.99 14.09
#